data_AF-A0A959RZ89-F1
#
_entry.id   AF-A0A959RZ89-F1
#
_cell.length_a   1.000
_cell.length_b   1.000
_cell.length_c   1.000
_cell.angle_alpha   90.00
_cell.angle_beta   90.00
_cell.angle_gamma   90.00
#
_symmetry.space_group_name_H-M   'P 1'
#
loop_
_entity.id
_entity.type
_entity.pdbx_description
1 polymer ?
#
loop_
_entity_poly.entity_id
_entity_poly.type
_entity_poly.pdbx_seq_one_letter_code
_entity_poly.pdbx_strand_id
1 'polypeptide(L)'
;MGAIFLYLKNKELTLESGDTWEGVWSSILRSGLNRLNRTQTVQRNWRPNIILFSGGLEARPHLIEFGRWLVKKRGILSNFNLIENQNAEQLIRRPKALVEQKENNFEGIFSRELEVNNVYEGMETITKLYGFAGIEP
;
A
#
# COMPACT_ATOMS: atom_id res chain seq x y z
N MET A 1 26.77 -21.10 -15.81
CA MET A 1 26.51 -19.69 -16.19
C MET A 1 25.53 -18.96 -15.27
N GLY A 2 24.40 -19.55 -14.84
CA GLY A 2 23.45 -18.87 -13.93
C GLY A 2 24.00 -18.53 -12.54
N ALA A 3 24.89 -19.37 -11.99
CA ALA A 3 25.49 -19.14 -10.66
C ALA A 3 26.36 -17.88 -10.60
N ILE A 4 27.12 -17.58 -11.67
CA ILE A 4 27.96 -16.39 -11.76
C ILE A 4 27.11 -15.12 -11.84
N PHE A 5 25.98 -15.19 -12.57
CA PHE A 5 25.03 -14.09 -12.72
C PHE A 5 24.32 -13.77 -11.39
N LEU A 6 23.88 -14.80 -10.66
CA LEU A 6 23.30 -14.63 -9.32
C LEU A 6 24.33 -14.07 -8.32
N TYR A 7 25.57 -14.54 -8.37
CA TYR A 7 26.65 -14.06 -7.50
C TYR A 7 27.00 -12.58 -7.75
N LEU A 8 27.14 -12.17 -9.01
CA LEU A 8 27.43 -10.78 -9.38
C LEU A 8 26.27 -9.85 -9.05
N LYS A 9 25.02 -10.27 -9.32
CA LYS A 9 23.81 -9.50 -8.97
C LYS A 9 23.71 -9.25 -7.46
N ASN A 10 24.02 -10.25 -6.64
CA ASN A 10 24.01 -10.11 -5.19
C ASN A 10 25.08 -9.12 -4.71
N LYS A 11 26.25 -9.04 -5.37
CA LYS A 11 27.33 -8.11 -5.03
C LYS A 11 27.07 -6.67 -5.48
N GLU A 12 26.43 -6.47 -6.62
CA GLU A 12 26.09 -5.12 -7.10
C GLU A 12 25.02 -4.47 -6.19
N LEU A 13 24.06 -5.27 -5.71
CA LEU A 13 23.06 -4.85 -4.72
C LEU A 13 23.66 -4.53 -3.33
N THR A 14 24.82 -5.09 -2.98
CA THR A 14 25.50 -4.80 -1.70
C THR A 14 26.20 -3.45 -1.64
N LEU A 15 26.39 -2.77 -2.78
CA LEU A 15 27.17 -1.52 -2.84
C LEU A 15 26.30 -0.25 -2.71
N GLU A 16 24.98 -0.33 -2.90
CA GLU A 16 24.10 0.86 -2.98
C GLU A 16 23.30 1.19 -1.70
N SER A 17 23.14 0.30 -0.71
CA SER A 17 22.23 0.57 0.42
C SER A 17 22.60 -0.23 1.67
N GLY A 18 22.73 0.46 2.80
CA GLY A 18 23.27 -0.05 4.07
C GLY A 18 22.49 -1.16 4.79
N ASP A 19 21.46 -1.76 4.18
CA ASP A 19 20.73 -2.92 4.71
C ASP A 19 20.55 -3.97 3.59
N THR A 20 21.38 -5.01 3.64
CA THR A 20 21.70 -5.89 2.50
C THR A 20 20.51 -6.67 1.93
N TRP A 21 19.47 -6.93 2.72
CA TRP A 21 18.24 -7.60 2.28
C TRP A 21 17.14 -6.66 1.82
N GLU A 22 17.10 -5.44 2.36
CA GLU A 22 16.15 -4.41 1.95
C GLU A 22 16.37 -4.03 0.48
N GLY A 23 17.63 -3.89 0.06
CA GLY A 23 18.01 -3.63 -1.33
C GLY A 23 17.55 -4.73 -2.29
N VAL A 24 17.63 -6.00 -1.88
CA VAL A 24 17.16 -7.14 -2.69
C VAL A 24 15.64 -7.09 -2.86
N TRP A 25 14.89 -6.89 -1.78
CA TRP A 25 13.43 -6.77 -1.83
C TRP A 25 12.98 -5.55 -2.63
N SER A 26 13.64 -4.41 -2.47
CA SER A 26 13.40 -3.20 -3.25
C SER A 26 13.60 -3.44 -4.75
N SER A 27 14.68 -4.13 -5.13
CA SER A 27 14.95 -4.49 -6.54
C SER A 27 13.87 -5.42 -7.13
N ILE A 28 13.42 -6.41 -6.35
CA ILE A 28 12.34 -7.32 -6.73
C ILE A 28 11.02 -6.53 -6.89
N LEU A 29 10.68 -5.68 -5.92
CA LEU A 29 9.48 -4.83 -5.95
C LEU A 29 9.50 -3.91 -7.16
N ARG A 30 10.60 -3.19 -7.39
CA ARG A 30 10.78 -2.28 -8.54
C ARG A 30 10.60 -3.03 -9.87
N SER A 31 11.18 -4.22 -9.99
CA SER A 31 11.03 -5.07 -11.17
C SER A 31 9.59 -5.57 -11.35
N GLY A 32 8.94 -5.97 -10.26
CA GLY A 32 7.55 -6.40 -10.23
C GLY A 32 6.58 -5.29 -10.64
N LEU A 33 6.71 -4.10 -10.05
CA LEU A 33 5.90 -2.92 -10.37
C LEU A 33 6.06 -2.51 -11.84
N ASN A 34 7.29 -2.51 -12.38
CA ASN A 34 7.51 -2.20 -13.79
C ASN A 34 6.82 -3.20 -14.73
N ARG A 35 6.78 -4.49 -14.36
CA ARG A 35 6.01 -5.51 -15.11
C ARG A 35 4.51 -5.26 -14.99
N LEU A 36 3.99 -5.01 -13.80
CA LEU A 36 2.56 -4.73 -13.58
C LEU A 36 2.09 -3.54 -14.42
N ASN A 37 2.85 -2.43 -14.41
CA ASN A 37 2.54 -1.23 -15.17
C ASN A 37 2.46 -1.49 -16.69
N ARG A 38 3.35 -2.35 -17.24
CA ARG A 38 3.35 -2.72 -18.67
C ARG A 38 2.22 -3.67 -19.07
N THR A 39 1.67 -4.44 -18.12
CA THR A 39 0.71 -5.53 -18.42
C THR A 39 -0.75 -5.09 -18.27
N GLN A 40 -1.00 -3.84 -17.86
CA GLN A 40 -2.36 -3.33 -17.61
C GLN A 40 -3.29 -3.44 -18.83
N THR A 41 -2.75 -3.42 -20.04
CA THR A 41 -3.53 -3.46 -21.30
C THR A 41 -4.24 -4.80 -21.56
N VAL A 42 -3.94 -5.88 -20.82
CA VAL A 42 -4.54 -7.22 -21.03
C VAL A 42 -5.00 -7.85 -19.71
N GLN A 43 -5.77 -7.12 -18.90
CA GLN A 43 -6.46 -7.73 -17.75
C GLN A 43 -7.73 -8.46 -18.21
N ARG A 44 -7.67 -9.79 -18.33
CA ARG A 44 -8.84 -10.65 -18.61
C ARG A 44 -9.69 -10.96 -17.38
N ASN A 45 -9.13 -10.78 -16.18
CA ASN A 45 -9.78 -11.06 -14.91
C ASN A 45 -9.68 -9.84 -14.00
N TRP A 46 -10.80 -9.42 -13.43
CA TRP A 46 -10.84 -8.33 -12.45
C TRP A 46 -10.05 -8.71 -11.18
N ARG A 47 -9.28 -7.74 -10.66
CA ARG A 47 -8.54 -7.86 -9.40
C ARG A 47 -8.93 -6.66 -8.52
N PRO A 48 -9.55 -6.88 -7.36
CA PRO A 48 -10.04 -5.77 -6.54
C PRO A 48 -8.87 -5.00 -5.91
N ASN A 49 -8.87 -3.69 -6.10
CA ASN A 49 -7.99 -2.75 -5.40
C ASN A 49 -8.88 -1.69 -4.72
N ILE A 50 -9.08 -1.83 -3.42
CA ILE A 50 -10.14 -1.11 -2.70
C ILE A 50 -9.52 -0.08 -1.77
N ILE A 51 -9.95 1.18 -1.90
CA ILE A 51 -9.78 2.20 -0.86
C ILE A 51 -10.93 2.07 0.14
N LEU A 52 -10.60 2.00 1.42
CA LEU A 52 -11.56 1.94 2.52
C LEU A 52 -11.34 3.11 3.48
N PHE A 53 -12.43 3.71 3.94
CA PHE A 53 -12.40 4.72 4.99
C PHE A 53 -13.20 4.24 6.20
N SER A 54 -12.55 3.45 7.07
CA SER A 54 -13.24 2.85 8.22
C SER A 54 -13.44 3.80 9.40
N GLY A 55 -12.69 4.92 9.46
CA GLY A 55 -12.68 5.81 10.62
C GLY A 55 -12.01 5.19 11.86
N GLY A 56 -11.13 4.22 11.64
CA GLY A 56 -10.43 3.46 12.69
C GLY A 56 -10.88 2.01 12.77
N LEU A 57 -10.21 1.23 13.62
CA LEU A 57 -10.52 -0.20 13.81
C LEU A 57 -11.84 -0.38 14.58
N GLU A 58 -12.09 0.47 15.58
CA GLU A 58 -13.26 0.37 16.46
C GLU A 58 -14.54 0.97 15.87
N ALA A 59 -14.42 1.98 15.00
CA ALA A 59 -15.59 2.72 14.52
C ALA A 59 -16.49 1.89 13.60
N ARG A 60 -15.89 1.06 12.72
CA ARG A 60 -16.62 0.28 11.69
C ARG A 60 -15.96 -1.10 11.44
N PRO A 61 -15.95 -2.00 12.44
CA PRO A 61 -15.25 -3.29 12.33
C PRO A 61 -15.79 -4.17 11.19
N HIS A 62 -17.12 -4.20 11.00
CA HIS A 62 -17.75 -5.00 9.95
C HIS A 62 -17.43 -4.52 8.52
N LEU A 63 -17.15 -3.23 8.35
CA LEU A 63 -16.76 -2.69 7.04
C LEU A 63 -15.36 -3.19 6.65
N ILE A 64 -14.47 -3.29 7.63
CA ILE A 64 -13.13 -3.87 7.44
C ILE A 64 -13.25 -5.36 7.14
N GLU A 65 -14.10 -6.09 7.85
CA GLU A 65 -14.37 -7.52 7.58
C GLU A 65 -14.94 -7.76 6.17
N PHE A 66 -15.88 -6.91 5.72
CA PHE A 66 -16.41 -6.98 4.37
C PHE A 66 -15.33 -6.71 3.31
N GLY A 67 -14.51 -5.67 3.51
CA GLY A 67 -13.37 -5.39 2.64
C GLY A 67 -12.39 -6.57 2.57
N ARG A 68 -12.10 -7.21 3.72
CA ARG A 68 -11.27 -8.42 3.80
C ARG A 68 -11.83 -9.56 2.96
N TRP A 69 -13.13 -9.79 3.05
CA TRP A 69 -13.80 -10.83 2.28
C TRP A 69 -13.72 -10.59 0.76
N LEU A 70 -13.82 -9.33 0.33
CA LEU A 70 -13.71 -8.95 -1.09
C LEU A 70 -12.30 -9.16 -1.67
N VAL A 71 -11.24 -8.82 -0.92
CA VAL A 71 -9.86 -8.87 -1.45
C VAL A 71 -9.16 -10.22 -1.28
N LYS A 72 -9.60 -11.00 -0.29
CA LYS A 72 -9.16 -12.33 0.13
C LYS A 72 -7.79 -12.83 -0.36
N LYS A 73 -7.67 -13.29 -1.62
CA LYS A 73 -6.46 -13.98 -2.13
C LYS A 73 -5.65 -13.21 -3.18
N ARG A 74 -6.21 -12.18 -3.80
CA ARG A 74 -5.62 -11.57 -5.01
C ARG A 74 -5.82 -10.07 -5.12
N GLY A 75 -6.54 -9.47 -4.16
CA GLY A 75 -6.80 -8.05 -4.12
C GLY A 75 -5.96 -7.32 -3.09
N ILE A 76 -6.09 -6.00 -3.11
CA ILE A 76 -5.45 -5.09 -2.17
C ILE A 76 -6.55 -4.28 -1.49
N LEU A 77 -6.47 -4.16 -0.17
CA LEU A 77 -7.34 -3.30 0.63
C LEU A 77 -6.49 -2.25 1.32
N SER A 78 -6.66 -0.98 0.96
CA SER A 78 -6.01 0.14 1.63
C SER A 78 -7.01 0.89 2.50
N ASN A 79 -6.91 0.70 3.81
CA ASN A 79 -7.76 1.34 4.79
C ASN A 79 -7.11 2.63 5.34
N PHE A 80 -7.78 3.76 5.14
CA PHE A 80 -7.36 5.06 5.62
C PHE A 80 -8.22 5.47 6.82
N ASN A 81 -7.57 5.64 7.97
CA ASN A 81 -8.14 6.29 9.13
C ASN A 81 -7.81 7.78 9.06
N LEU A 82 -8.83 8.64 8.97
CA LEU A 82 -8.66 10.09 8.88
C LEU A 82 -8.97 10.70 10.24
N ILE A 83 -7.99 11.35 10.85
CA ILE A 83 -8.13 12.08 12.10
C ILE A 83 -8.26 13.55 11.76
N GLU A 84 -9.43 14.13 12.05
CA GLU A 84 -9.68 15.54 11.79
C GLU A 84 -8.97 16.42 12.81
N ASN A 85 -8.17 17.37 12.33
CA ASN A 85 -7.57 18.44 13.09
C ASN A 85 -7.74 19.77 12.34
N GLN A 86 -8.78 20.52 12.68
CA GLN A 86 -9.15 21.77 12.03
C GLN A 86 -8.09 22.88 12.17
N ASN A 87 -7.17 22.74 13.13
CA ASN A 87 -6.09 23.71 13.36
C ASN A 87 -4.79 23.33 12.63
N ALA A 88 -4.77 22.24 11.85
CA ALA A 88 -3.59 21.83 11.11
C ALA A 88 -3.35 22.75 9.91
N GLU A 89 -2.12 23.27 9.77
CA GLU A 89 -1.70 24.08 8.61
C GLU A 89 -1.58 23.27 7.31
N GLN A 90 -1.49 21.93 7.41
CA GLN A 90 -1.33 21.02 6.26
C GLN A 90 -2.58 20.16 6.08
N LEU A 91 -2.99 19.98 4.81
CA LEU A 91 -4.15 19.17 4.42
C LEU A 91 -4.01 17.67 4.80
N ILE A 92 -2.79 17.13 4.69
CA ILE A 92 -2.49 15.74 5.07
C ILE A 92 -1.11 15.71 5.74
N ARG A 93 -1.06 15.30 7.01
CA ARG A 93 0.22 15.04 7.70
C ARG A 93 0.58 13.57 7.62
N ARG A 94 1.87 13.27 7.39
CA ARG A 94 2.39 11.90 7.28
C ARG A 94 2.04 11.07 8.53
N PRO A 95 1.75 9.76 8.38
CA PRO A 95 1.37 8.90 9.49
C PRO A 95 2.41 8.90 10.61
N LYS A 96 1.97 8.96 11.87
CA LYS A 96 2.84 8.74 13.03
C LYS A 96 3.28 7.29 13.18
N ALA A 97 2.53 6.34 12.63
CA ALA A 97 2.90 4.93 12.55
C ALA A 97 2.04 4.22 11.50
N LEU A 98 2.56 3.15 10.89
CA LEU A 98 1.68 2.09 10.42
C LEU A 98 0.96 1.58 11.66
N VAL A 99 -0.36 1.72 11.72
CA VAL A 99 -1.12 1.15 12.84
C VAL A 99 -0.85 -0.35 12.80
N GLU A 100 -0.11 -0.86 13.79
CA GLU A 100 0.08 -2.29 13.96
C GLU A 100 -1.31 -2.91 14.04
N GLN A 101 -1.70 -3.59 12.97
CA GLN A 101 -2.94 -4.36 12.96
C GLN A 101 -2.73 -5.48 13.96
N LYS A 102 -3.19 -5.27 15.20
CA LYS A 102 -3.06 -6.23 16.31
C LYS A 102 -3.69 -7.59 16.02
N GLU A 103 -4.51 -7.70 14.98
CA GLU A 103 -5.15 -8.95 14.61
C GLU A 103 -5.17 -9.18 13.09
N ASN A 104 -4.49 -10.25 12.71
CA ASN A 104 -4.60 -11.04 11.48
C ASN A 104 -3.64 -10.69 10.34
N ASN A 105 -2.60 -11.52 10.26
CA ASN A 105 -1.85 -12.14 9.15
C ASN A 105 -2.40 -12.12 7.69
N PHE A 106 -3.33 -11.24 7.31
CA PHE A 106 -3.85 -11.19 5.96
C PHE A 106 -2.94 -10.38 5.05
N GLU A 107 -2.28 -11.09 4.13
CA GLU A 107 -1.52 -10.48 3.04
C GLU A 107 -2.44 -9.60 2.18
N GLY A 108 -2.00 -8.39 1.87
CA GLY A 108 -2.72 -7.46 0.97
C GLY A 108 -3.63 -6.43 1.65
N ILE A 109 -3.64 -6.34 2.98
CA ILE A 109 -4.35 -5.27 3.71
C ILE A 109 -3.33 -4.27 4.26
N PHE A 110 -3.56 -2.99 3.99
CA PHE A 110 -2.70 -1.91 4.43
C PHE A 110 -3.54 -0.85 5.15
N SER A 111 -3.29 -0.65 6.45
CA SER A 111 -3.92 0.42 7.23
C SER A 111 -2.98 1.61 7.40
N ARG A 112 -3.48 2.82 7.19
CA ARG A 112 -2.76 4.06 7.43
C ARG A 112 -3.62 5.04 8.19
N GLU A 113 -3.01 5.75 9.12
CA GLU A 113 -3.63 6.86 9.82
C GLU A 113 -3.08 8.18 9.27
N LEU A 114 -3.97 9.10 8.94
CA LEU A 114 -3.65 10.40 8.37
C LEU A 114 -4.37 11.48 9.15
N GLU A 115 -3.64 12.53 9.50
CA GLU A 115 -4.22 13.73 10.08
C GLU A 115 -4.63 14.66 8.94
N VAL A 116 -5.89 15.10 8.95
CA VAL A 116 -6.49 15.95 7.90
C VAL A 116 -7.19 17.14 8.51
N ASN A 117 -7.20 18.26 7.80
CA ASN A 117 -7.95 19.45 8.21
C ASN A 117 -9.48 19.25 8.11
N ASN A 118 -9.91 18.52 7.07
CA ASN A 118 -11.29 18.20 6.76
C ASN A 118 -11.38 16.77 6.22
N VAL A 119 -12.30 15.97 6.76
CA VAL A 119 -12.44 14.55 6.39
C VAL A 119 -12.81 14.36 4.91
N TYR A 120 -13.71 15.18 4.36
CA TYR A 120 -14.18 15.04 2.99
C TYR A 120 -13.13 15.48 1.97
N GLU A 121 -12.45 16.60 2.21
CA GLU A 121 -11.32 17.04 1.38
C GLU A 121 -10.18 16.02 1.43
N GLY A 122 -9.93 15.44 2.60
CA GLY A 122 -8.98 14.35 2.78
C GLY A 122 -9.33 13.12 1.96
N MET A 123 -10.59 12.66 2.00
CA MET A 123 -11.08 11.55 1.18
C MET A 123 -10.93 11.85 -0.32
N GLU A 124 -11.33 13.03 -0.77
CA GLU A 124 -11.21 13.44 -2.17
C GLU A 124 -9.75 13.43 -2.64
N THR A 125 -8.87 14.01 -1.83
CA THR A 125 -7.42 14.07 -2.12
C THR A 125 -6.83 12.68 -2.20
N ILE A 126 -7.17 11.79 -1.26
CA ILE A 126 -6.70 10.41 -1.27
C ILE A 126 -7.22 9.68 -2.50
N THR A 127 -8.52 9.75 -2.80
CA THR A 127 -9.07 9.06 -3.98
C THR A 127 -8.44 9.55 -5.29
N LYS A 128 -8.12 10.84 -5.42
CA LYS A 128 -7.47 11.39 -6.62
C LYS A 128 -6.01 10.98 -6.77
N LEU A 129 -5.28 10.85 -5.66
CA LEU A 129 -3.84 10.63 -5.66
C LEU A 129 -3.46 9.16 -5.40
N TYR A 130 -4.39 8.35 -4.93
CA TYR A 130 -4.13 6.98 -4.56
C TYR A 130 -3.93 6.12 -5.79
N GLY A 131 -2.78 5.44 -5.79
CA GLY A 131 -2.39 4.50 -6.81
C GLY A 131 -0.92 4.66 -7.13
N PHE A 132 -0.28 3.57 -7.54
CA PHE A 132 1.10 3.63 -8.01
C PHE A 132 1.40 2.50 -8.99
N ALA A 133 1.93 2.88 -10.17
CA ALA A 133 2.51 1.96 -11.15
C ALA A 133 1.63 0.74 -11.49
N GLY A 134 0.37 0.99 -11.86
CA GLY A 134 -0.59 -0.04 -12.25
C GLY A 134 -1.27 -0.79 -11.11
N ILE A 135 -1.15 -0.26 -9.90
CA ILE A 135 -1.98 -0.57 -8.76
C ILE A 135 -2.79 0.69 -8.47
N GLU A 136 -3.79 0.94 -9.31
CA GLU A 136 -4.77 2.01 -9.16
C GLU A 136 -6.13 1.37 -8.83
N PRO A 137 -6.94 2.00 -7.97
CA PRO A 137 -8.22 1.47 -7.50
C PRO A 137 -9.32 1.58 -8.58
#